data_AF-U9TI04-F1
#
_entry.id   AF-U9TI04-F1
#
_cell.length_a   1.000
_cell.length_b   1.000
_cell.length_c   1.000
_cell.angle_alpha   90.00
_cell.angle_beta   90.00
_cell.angle_gamma   90.00
#
_symmetry.space_group_name_H-M   'P 1'
#
loop_
_entity.id
_entity.type
_entity.pdbx_description
1 polymer ?
#
loop_
_entity_poly.entity_id
_entity_poly.type
_entity_poly.pdbx_seq_one_letter_code
_entity_poly.pdbx_strand_id
1 'polypeptide(L)'
;MMNWIYQTILIIVILQNVITNILSIPVEPETFIRRQDHYIGGVNEAEEDYCISILHPSRALECVKARDLAEEALANAQNNFPESTLHNGSGDAYRHCYWSGLLTFEFGVSGAKGFGDRHEESPDNPPEEKAMDLNNNNVGRTVASQIKNGDKNALSAACKQALTDGRLKTLN
;
A
#
# COMPACT_ATOMS: atom_id res chain seq x y z
N MET A 1 7.27 51.17 -29.23
CA MET A 1 8.27 50.16 -28.85
C MET A 1 8.39 49.93 -27.34
N MET A 2 8.09 50.91 -26.48
CA MET A 2 8.30 50.81 -25.02
C MET A 2 7.26 49.94 -24.28
N ASN A 3 6.01 49.88 -24.76
CA ASN A 3 4.90 49.22 -24.05
C ASN A 3 4.97 47.67 -24.06
N TRP A 4 5.53 47.09 -25.12
CA TRP A 4 5.72 45.64 -25.25
C TRP A 4 6.81 45.14 -24.30
N ILE A 5 7.87 45.92 -24.11
CA ILE A 5 8.97 45.59 -23.20
C ILE A 5 8.46 45.52 -21.74
N TYR A 6 7.60 46.45 -21.33
CA TYR A 6 7.00 46.43 -19.99
C TYR A 6 6.07 45.23 -19.76
N GLN A 7 5.25 44.85 -20.74
CA GLN A 7 4.40 43.66 -20.60
C GLN A 7 5.22 42.37 -20.52
N THR A 8 6.28 42.24 -21.32
CA THR A 8 7.16 41.06 -21.27
C THR A 8 7.92 40.97 -19.94
N ILE A 9 8.43 42.09 -19.43
CA ILE A 9 9.09 42.13 -18.11
C ILE A 9 8.11 41.78 -16.99
N LEU A 10 6.88 42.31 -17.03
CA LEU A 10 5.86 42.02 -16.03
C LEU A 10 5.47 40.53 -16.03
N ILE A 11 5.34 39.91 -17.20
CA ILE A 11 5.08 38.46 -17.32
C ILE A 11 6.25 37.64 -16.76
N ILE A 12 7.50 38.01 -17.05
CA ILE A 12 8.68 37.30 -16.54
C ILE A 12 8.75 37.40 -15.01
N VAL A 13 8.48 38.57 -14.42
CA VAL A 13 8.47 38.76 -12.95
C VAL A 13 7.33 37.97 -12.29
N ILE A 14 6.15 37.91 -12.92
CA ILE A 14 5.03 37.10 -12.42
C ILE A 14 5.38 35.61 -12.49
N LEU A 15 5.96 35.15 -13.60
CA LEU A 15 6.38 33.75 -13.76
C LEU A 15 7.50 33.39 -12.76
N GLN A 16 8.48 34.27 -12.55
CA GLN A 16 9.51 34.07 -11.54
C GLN A 16 8.92 34.00 -10.12
N ASN A 17 7.96 34.86 -9.79
CA ASN A 17 7.27 34.83 -8.49
C ASN A 17 6.36 33.61 -8.30
N VAL A 18 5.78 33.06 -9.36
CA VAL A 18 5.00 31.81 -9.30
C VAL A 18 5.94 30.61 -9.12
N ILE A 19 7.07 30.58 -9.82
CA ILE A 19 8.08 29.52 -9.67
C ILE A 19 8.71 29.56 -8.28
N THR A 20 9.06 30.74 -7.76
CA THR A 20 9.60 30.84 -6.40
C THR A 20 8.57 30.48 -5.33
N ASN A 21 7.29 30.77 -5.52
CA ASN A 21 6.24 30.32 -4.58
C ASN A 21 6.01 28.80 -4.62
N ILE A 22 6.11 28.15 -5.79
CA ILE A 22 6.02 26.68 -5.89
C ILE A 22 7.25 26.02 -5.24
N LEU A 23 8.44 26.60 -5.39
CA LEU A 23 9.69 26.12 -4.76
C LEU A 23 9.83 26.50 -3.28
N SER A 24 8.97 27.38 -2.76
CA SER A 24 8.94 27.78 -1.34
C SER A 24 7.84 27.08 -0.54
N ILE A 25 7.11 26.14 -1.15
CA ILE A 25 6.24 25.24 -0.40
C ILE A 25 7.17 24.42 0.50
N PRO A 26 7.11 24.58 1.84
CA PRO A 26 7.84 23.69 2.71
C PRO A 26 7.19 22.32 2.56
N VAL A 27 7.85 21.45 1.80
CA VAL A 27 7.55 20.02 1.86
C VAL A 27 8.16 19.57 3.18
N GLU A 28 7.40 19.71 4.27
CA GLU A 28 7.82 19.29 5.60
C GLU A 28 8.26 17.81 5.54
N PRO A 29 9.58 17.50 5.58
CA PRO A 29 10.08 16.14 5.37
C PRO A 29 9.77 15.23 6.58
N GLU A 30 9.31 15.80 7.69
CA GLU A 30 9.20 15.12 8.96
C GLU A 30 7.98 14.16 9.08
N THR A 31 6.98 14.29 8.23
CA THR A 31 5.80 13.39 8.29
C THR A 31 6.01 12.06 7.56
N PHE A 32 6.95 12.00 6.62
CA PHE A 32 7.25 10.80 5.85
C PHE A 32 8.09 9.79 6.67
N ILE A 33 9.09 10.28 7.39
CA ILE A 33 10.07 9.45 8.12
C ILE A 33 9.49 8.87 9.43
N ARG A 34 8.56 9.55 10.09
CA ARG A 34 8.08 9.16 11.44
C ARG A 34 6.97 8.09 11.47
N ARG A 35 6.48 7.65 10.31
CA ARG A 35 5.42 6.62 10.17
C ARG A 35 5.98 5.25 9.74
N GLN A 36 7.29 5.03 9.91
CA GLN A 36 7.96 3.77 9.61
C GLN A 36 7.85 2.75 10.77
N ASP A 37 7.66 3.24 12.00
CA ASP A 37 8.02 2.48 13.22
C ASP A 37 6.95 1.49 13.75
N HIS A 38 5.78 1.34 13.12
CA HIS A 38 4.69 0.50 13.65
C HIS A 38 4.08 -0.51 12.67
N TYR A 39 4.84 -0.92 11.65
CA TYR A 39 4.39 -1.88 10.65
C TYR A 39 4.94 -3.29 10.95
N ILE A 40 4.10 -4.22 11.44
CA ILE A 40 4.49 -5.64 11.58
C ILE A 40 4.56 -6.24 10.16
N GLY A 41 5.78 -6.57 9.72
CA GLY A 41 6.13 -6.99 8.35
C GLY A 41 7.20 -6.12 7.69
N GLY A 42 7.46 -4.91 8.22
CA GLY A 42 8.30 -3.88 7.61
C GLY A 42 7.80 -3.36 6.24
N VAL A 43 8.20 -2.15 5.87
CA VAL A 43 8.33 -1.80 4.44
C VAL A 43 9.65 -2.40 4.00
N ASN A 44 9.66 -3.23 2.97
CA ASN A 44 10.92 -3.79 2.47
C ASN A 44 11.62 -2.86 1.46
N GLU A 45 12.87 -3.16 1.11
CA GLU A 45 13.67 -2.35 0.19
C GLU A 45 13.00 -2.17 -1.19
N ALA A 46 12.29 -3.20 -1.70
CA ALA A 46 11.57 -3.13 -2.97
C ALA A 46 10.33 -2.23 -2.92
N GLU A 47 9.64 -2.19 -1.79
CA GLU A 47 8.55 -1.23 -1.53
C GLU A 47 9.10 0.18 -1.37
N GLU A 48 10.20 0.35 -0.63
CA GLU A 48 10.83 1.66 -0.43
C GLU A 48 11.29 2.28 -1.76
N ASP A 49 12.06 1.55 -2.59
CA ASP A 49 12.54 1.99 -3.90
C ASP A 49 11.41 2.40 -4.87
N TYR A 50 10.29 1.67 -4.83
CA TYR A 50 9.12 2.01 -5.63
C TYR A 50 8.43 3.29 -5.14
N CYS A 51 8.36 3.48 -3.83
CA CYS A 51 7.62 4.55 -3.18
C CYS A 51 8.35 5.90 -3.13
N ILE A 52 9.69 5.90 -3.02
CA ILE A 52 10.51 7.11 -2.95
C ILE A 52 11.13 7.52 -4.29
N SER A 53 10.79 6.83 -5.38
CA SER A 53 11.34 7.09 -6.71
C SER A 53 11.11 8.54 -7.17
N ILE A 54 12.20 9.31 -7.31
CA ILE A 54 12.18 10.72 -7.75
C ILE A 54 11.54 10.94 -9.14
N LEU A 55 11.47 9.89 -9.95
CA LEU A 55 10.86 9.92 -11.27
C LEU A 55 9.32 9.88 -11.21
N HIS A 56 8.75 9.56 -10.05
CA HIS A 56 7.31 9.32 -9.89
C HIS A 56 6.78 9.85 -8.54
N PRO A 57 6.82 11.17 -8.29
CA PRO A 57 6.39 11.76 -7.03
C PRO A 57 4.92 11.49 -6.67
N SER A 58 4.07 11.17 -7.64
CA SER A 58 2.67 10.76 -7.38
C SER A 58 2.53 9.38 -6.73
N ARG A 59 3.55 8.51 -6.79
CA ARG A 59 3.51 7.16 -6.20
C ARG A 59 3.58 7.19 -4.67
N ALA A 60 4.19 8.21 -4.09
CA ALA A 60 4.30 8.34 -2.64
C ALA A 60 2.91 8.31 -1.96
N LEU A 61 1.90 8.94 -2.58
CA LEU A 61 0.54 8.93 -2.05
C LEU A 61 -0.12 7.53 -2.12
N GLU A 62 0.09 6.82 -3.23
CA GLU A 62 -0.42 5.45 -3.39
C GLU A 62 0.22 4.50 -2.37
N CYS A 63 1.51 4.64 -2.10
CA CYS A 63 2.22 3.87 -1.09
C CYS A 63 1.73 4.16 0.33
N VAL A 64 1.50 5.43 0.68
CA VAL A 64 0.90 5.80 1.97
C VAL A 64 -0.45 5.11 2.15
N LYS A 65 -1.30 5.11 1.10
CA LYS A 65 -2.57 4.40 1.15
C LYS A 65 -2.40 2.88 1.28
N ALA A 66 -1.48 2.27 0.53
CA ALA A 66 -1.22 0.84 0.60
C ALA A 66 -0.78 0.41 2.02
N ARG A 67 0.09 1.20 2.66
CA ARG A 67 0.51 1.01 4.05
C ARG A 67 -0.65 1.15 5.02
N ASP A 68 -1.42 2.24 4.92
CA ASP A 68 -2.55 2.48 5.82
C ASP A 68 -3.61 1.35 5.71
N LEU A 69 -3.79 0.76 4.52
CA LEU A 69 -4.64 -0.43 4.32
C LEU A 69 -4.05 -1.71 4.94
N ALA A 70 -2.73 -1.85 4.99
CA ALA A 70 -2.09 -2.98 5.68
C ALA A 70 -2.17 -2.83 7.21
N GLU A 71 -2.01 -1.62 7.75
CA GLU A 71 -2.26 -1.33 9.17
C GLU A 71 -3.72 -1.69 9.55
N GLU A 72 -4.68 -1.33 8.69
CA GLU A 72 -6.08 -1.73 8.87
C GLU A 72 -6.24 -3.26 8.86
N ALA A 73 -5.57 -3.96 7.94
CA ALA A 73 -5.64 -5.41 7.85
C ALA A 73 -5.03 -6.10 9.08
N LEU A 74 -3.90 -5.60 9.59
CA LEU A 74 -3.26 -6.09 10.80
C LEU A 74 -4.18 -5.91 12.02
N ALA A 75 -4.74 -4.71 12.21
CA ALA A 75 -5.68 -4.44 13.29
C ALA A 75 -6.92 -5.36 13.18
N ASN A 76 -7.41 -5.59 11.97
CA ASN A 76 -8.52 -6.50 11.75
C ASN A 76 -8.15 -7.96 12.10
N ALA A 77 -6.96 -8.42 11.73
CA ALA A 77 -6.48 -9.75 12.08
C ALA A 77 -6.32 -9.92 13.60
N GLN A 78 -5.71 -8.95 14.29
CA GLN A 78 -5.56 -8.93 15.76
C GLN A 78 -6.89 -9.01 16.49
N ASN A 79 -7.95 -8.39 15.95
CA ASN A 79 -9.29 -8.42 16.55
C ASN A 79 -10.03 -9.75 16.33
N ASN A 80 -9.61 -10.58 15.38
CA ASN A 80 -10.36 -11.77 14.96
C ASN A 80 -9.61 -13.09 15.21
N PHE A 81 -8.31 -13.04 15.46
CA PHE A 81 -7.46 -14.23 15.57
C PHE A 81 -6.54 -14.14 16.79
N PRO A 82 -6.15 -15.28 17.39
CA PRO A 82 -5.17 -15.30 18.47
C PRO A 82 -3.84 -14.70 18.02
N GLU A 83 -3.18 -13.96 18.92
CA GLU A 83 -1.88 -13.33 18.66
C GLU A 83 -0.82 -14.33 18.16
N SER A 84 -0.83 -15.56 18.69
CA SER A 84 0.06 -16.64 18.29
C SER A 84 -0.10 -17.12 16.84
N THR A 85 -1.13 -16.66 16.12
CA THR A 85 -1.42 -17.03 14.73
C THR A 85 -1.15 -15.90 13.74
N LEU A 86 -0.69 -14.74 14.22
CA LEU A 86 -0.42 -13.54 13.39
C LEU A 86 0.89 -13.63 12.60
N HIS A 87 1.63 -14.72 12.76
CA HIS A 87 2.77 -15.06 11.91
C HIS A 87 2.64 -16.52 11.48
N ASN A 88 2.69 -16.76 10.17
CA ASN A 88 2.60 -18.06 9.52
C ASN A 88 1.32 -18.87 9.80
N GLY A 89 0.36 -18.28 10.52
CA GLY A 89 -0.88 -18.93 10.96
C GLY A 89 -2.14 -18.38 10.34
N SER A 90 -3.26 -18.77 10.92
CA SER A 90 -4.59 -18.39 10.45
C SER A 90 -4.82 -16.88 10.43
N GLY A 91 -4.37 -16.17 11.47
CA GLY A 91 -4.45 -14.71 11.53
C GLY A 91 -3.59 -14.04 10.46
N ASP A 92 -2.41 -14.58 10.20
CA ASP A 92 -1.51 -14.10 9.15
C ASP A 92 -2.10 -14.32 7.75
N ALA A 93 -2.51 -15.55 7.46
CA ALA A 93 -3.15 -15.91 6.20
C ALA A 93 -4.38 -15.05 5.90
N TYR A 94 -5.20 -14.81 6.93
CA TYR A 94 -6.32 -13.88 6.85
C TYR A 94 -5.87 -12.44 6.57
N ARG A 95 -4.84 -11.94 7.25
CA ARG A 95 -4.28 -10.59 7.07
C ARG A 95 -3.88 -10.36 5.61
N HIS A 96 -3.13 -11.27 5.00
CA HIS A 96 -2.71 -11.18 3.59
C HIS A 96 -3.90 -11.23 2.63
N CYS A 97 -4.88 -12.12 2.85
CA CYS A 97 -6.11 -12.14 2.06
C CYS A 97 -6.87 -10.81 2.13
N TYR A 98 -7.07 -10.30 3.35
CA TYR A 98 -7.86 -9.09 3.58
C TYR A 98 -7.15 -7.85 3.04
N TRP A 99 -5.85 -7.70 3.29
CA TRP A 99 -5.05 -6.60 2.74
C TRP A 99 -5.05 -6.60 1.21
N SER A 100 -4.81 -7.75 0.56
CA SER A 100 -4.81 -7.81 -0.91
C SER A 100 -6.20 -7.52 -1.50
N GLY A 101 -7.27 -7.86 -0.78
CA GLY A 101 -8.62 -7.45 -1.14
C GLY A 101 -8.86 -5.93 -1.00
N LEU A 102 -8.37 -5.31 0.08
CA LEU A 102 -8.43 -3.86 0.27
C LEU A 102 -7.67 -3.11 -0.83
N LEU A 103 -6.46 -3.57 -1.16
CA LEU A 103 -5.69 -3.05 -2.30
C LEU A 103 -6.46 -3.20 -3.62
N THR A 104 -7.22 -4.28 -3.78
CA THR A 104 -8.03 -4.49 -5.00
C THR A 104 -9.16 -3.48 -5.09
N PHE A 105 -9.78 -3.11 -3.96
CA PHE A 105 -10.81 -2.07 -3.95
C PHE A 105 -10.27 -0.67 -4.27
N GLU A 106 -9.05 -0.36 -3.81
CA GLU A 106 -8.41 0.94 -4.00
C GLU A 106 -7.73 1.09 -5.37
N PHE A 107 -6.97 0.07 -5.80
CA PHE A 107 -6.08 0.14 -6.96
C PHE A 107 -6.44 -0.83 -8.09
N GLY A 108 -7.49 -1.64 -7.91
CA GLY A 108 -7.81 -2.74 -8.81
C GLY A 108 -6.83 -3.92 -8.68
N VAL A 109 -7.15 -5.02 -9.38
CA VAL A 109 -6.42 -6.29 -9.28
C VAL A 109 -4.92 -6.14 -9.64
N SER A 110 -4.62 -5.40 -10.70
CA SER A 110 -3.23 -5.21 -11.16
C SER A 110 -2.39 -4.39 -10.16
N GLY A 111 -2.97 -3.32 -9.60
CA GLY A 111 -2.31 -2.52 -8.57
C GLY A 111 -2.07 -3.34 -7.30
N ALA A 112 -3.10 -4.09 -6.86
CA ALA A 112 -2.99 -4.97 -5.71
C ALA A 112 -1.92 -6.06 -5.86
N LYS A 113 -1.78 -6.64 -7.06
CA LYS A 113 -0.69 -7.58 -7.36
C LYS A 113 0.65 -6.88 -7.30
N GLY A 114 0.77 -5.68 -7.88
CA GLY A 114 2.02 -4.92 -7.88
C GLY A 114 2.51 -4.56 -6.48
N PHE A 115 1.63 -4.13 -5.58
CA PHE A 115 1.98 -3.86 -4.18
C PHE A 115 2.29 -5.16 -3.43
N GLY A 116 1.41 -6.16 -3.52
CA GLY A 116 1.60 -7.43 -2.81
C GLY A 116 2.87 -8.15 -3.22
N ASP A 117 3.18 -8.27 -4.50
CA ASP A 117 4.40 -8.95 -4.95
C ASP A 117 5.67 -8.25 -4.45
N ARG A 118 5.69 -6.91 -4.48
CA ARG A 118 6.83 -6.12 -3.96
C ARG A 118 7.00 -6.33 -2.47
N HIS A 119 5.90 -6.39 -1.70
CA HIS A 119 5.94 -6.69 -0.28
C HIS A 119 6.56 -8.06 0.03
N GLU A 120 6.38 -9.03 -0.85
CA GLU A 120 7.01 -10.35 -0.73
C GLU A 120 8.42 -10.45 -1.36
N GLU A 121 8.98 -9.36 -1.92
CA GLU A 121 10.31 -9.35 -2.56
C GLU A 121 11.49 -9.18 -1.59
N SER A 122 11.24 -9.13 -0.28
CA SER A 122 12.31 -9.05 0.73
C SER A 122 13.30 -10.22 0.59
N PRO A 123 14.62 -9.95 0.43
CA PRO A 123 15.63 -10.98 0.18
C PRO A 123 15.79 -11.98 1.33
N ASP A 124 15.33 -11.63 2.53
CA ASP A 124 15.41 -12.47 3.72
C ASP A 124 14.14 -13.29 3.99
N ASN A 125 13.08 -13.15 3.18
CA ASN A 125 11.82 -13.89 3.38
C ASN A 125 12.00 -15.39 3.00
N PRO A 126 11.80 -16.35 3.92
CA PRO A 126 11.88 -17.77 3.60
C PRO A 126 10.99 -18.15 2.40
N PRO A 127 11.45 -19.01 1.48
CA PRO A 127 10.68 -19.34 0.27
C PRO A 127 9.27 -19.90 0.54
N GLU A 128 9.08 -20.57 1.68
CA GLU A 128 7.81 -21.13 2.11
C GLU A 128 6.82 -20.07 2.63
N GLU A 129 7.30 -19.08 3.39
CA GLU A 129 6.53 -17.93 3.84
C GLU A 129 6.08 -17.10 2.64
N LYS A 130 7.02 -16.74 1.76
CA LYS A 130 6.71 -16.08 0.49
C LYS A 130 5.66 -16.81 -0.35
N ALA A 131 5.74 -18.14 -0.45
CA ALA A 131 4.76 -18.91 -1.21
C ALA A 131 3.36 -18.89 -0.56
N MET A 132 3.29 -18.96 0.77
CA MET A 132 2.06 -18.80 1.55
C MET A 132 1.45 -17.41 1.30
N ASP A 133 2.23 -16.35 1.43
CA ASP A 133 1.76 -14.97 1.33
C ASP A 133 1.29 -14.64 -0.08
N LEU A 134 2.05 -15.03 -1.11
CA LEU A 134 1.64 -14.88 -2.51
C LEU A 134 0.33 -15.62 -2.82
N ASN A 135 0.12 -16.83 -2.28
CA ASN A 135 -1.15 -17.54 -2.40
C ASN A 135 -2.28 -16.76 -1.74
N ASN A 136 -2.09 -16.34 -0.49
CA ASN A 136 -3.12 -15.67 0.30
C ASN A 136 -3.50 -14.31 -0.30
N ASN A 137 -2.51 -13.56 -0.79
CA ASN A 137 -2.70 -12.34 -1.57
C ASN A 137 -3.53 -12.62 -2.83
N ASN A 138 -3.23 -13.70 -3.56
CA ASN A 138 -3.98 -14.08 -4.76
C ASN A 138 -5.46 -14.42 -4.46
N VAL A 139 -5.71 -15.14 -3.37
CA VAL A 139 -7.09 -15.41 -2.93
C VAL A 139 -7.81 -14.11 -2.57
N GLY A 140 -7.14 -13.19 -1.86
CA GLY A 140 -7.66 -11.86 -1.51
C GLY A 140 -8.15 -11.07 -2.73
N ARG A 141 -7.32 -10.95 -3.77
CA ARG A 141 -7.71 -10.29 -5.03
C ARG A 141 -8.90 -10.97 -5.70
N THR A 142 -8.92 -12.30 -5.68
CA THR A 142 -9.98 -13.11 -6.29
C THR A 142 -11.32 -12.88 -5.59
N VAL A 143 -11.36 -12.94 -4.27
CA VAL A 143 -12.62 -12.74 -3.51
C VAL A 143 -13.09 -11.29 -3.61
N ALA A 144 -12.19 -10.30 -3.55
CA ALA A 144 -12.56 -8.89 -3.68
C ALA A 144 -13.20 -8.58 -5.04
N SER A 145 -12.74 -9.21 -6.11
CA SER A 145 -13.29 -9.04 -7.47
C SER A 145 -14.74 -9.54 -7.61
N GLN A 146 -15.22 -10.34 -6.66
CA GLN A 146 -16.58 -10.91 -6.63
C GLN A 146 -17.51 -10.15 -5.68
N ILE A 147 -16.98 -9.18 -4.95
CA ILE A 147 -17.68 -8.44 -3.91
C ILE A 147 -17.93 -7.00 -4.41
N LYS A 148 -19.00 -6.37 -3.92
CA LYS A 148 -19.26 -4.95 -4.20
C LYS A 148 -18.05 -4.12 -3.75
N ASN A 149 -17.52 -3.30 -4.65
CA ASN A 149 -16.33 -2.49 -4.36
C ASN A 149 -16.50 -1.67 -3.07
N GLY A 150 -15.53 -1.79 -2.16
CA GLY A 150 -15.53 -1.10 -0.87
C GLY A 150 -16.34 -1.77 0.26
N ASP A 151 -17.00 -2.91 0.02
CA ASP A 151 -17.68 -3.67 1.07
C ASP A 151 -16.68 -4.49 1.90
N LYS A 152 -16.07 -3.80 2.87
CA LYS A 152 -15.05 -4.35 3.78
C LYS A 152 -15.56 -5.49 4.66
N ASN A 153 -16.84 -5.43 5.06
CA ASN A 153 -17.43 -6.48 5.90
C ASN A 153 -17.61 -7.78 5.09
N ALA A 154 -18.12 -7.67 3.86
CA ALA A 154 -18.21 -8.81 2.97
C ALA A 154 -16.82 -9.39 2.63
N LEU A 155 -15.81 -8.52 2.44
CA LEU A 155 -14.44 -8.96 2.20
C LEU A 155 -13.85 -9.73 3.40
N SER A 156 -14.00 -9.20 4.62
CA SER A 156 -13.58 -9.87 5.85
C SER A 156 -14.24 -11.25 5.99
N ALA A 157 -15.56 -11.31 5.78
CA ALA A 157 -16.31 -12.57 5.83
C ALA A 157 -15.83 -13.57 4.75
N ALA A 158 -15.57 -13.10 3.53
CA ALA A 158 -15.08 -13.94 2.44
C ALA A 158 -13.67 -14.48 2.69
N CYS A 159 -12.78 -13.70 3.29
CA CYS A 159 -11.44 -14.16 3.66
C CYS A 159 -11.49 -15.17 4.82
N LYS A 160 -12.37 -14.98 5.81
CA LYS A 160 -12.61 -16.00 6.86
C LYS A 160 -13.16 -17.29 6.27
N GLN A 161 -14.11 -17.20 5.34
CA GLN A 161 -14.62 -18.37 4.63
C GLN A 161 -13.51 -19.06 3.83
N ALA A 162 -12.68 -18.30 3.11
CA ALA A 162 -11.55 -18.84 2.36
C ALA A 162 -10.56 -19.61 3.25
N LEU A 163 -10.34 -19.12 4.47
CA LEU A 163 -9.54 -19.82 5.47
C LEU A 163 -10.21 -21.15 5.88
N THR A 164 -11.49 -21.13 6.23
CA THR A 164 -12.26 -22.35 6.59
C THR A 164 -12.32 -23.36 5.45
N ASP A 165 -12.37 -22.89 4.20
CA ASP A 165 -12.37 -23.73 2.99
C ASP A 165 -10.98 -24.32 2.66
N GLY A 166 -9.92 -23.94 3.38
CA GLY A 166 -8.55 -24.36 3.09
C GLY A 166 -7.95 -23.74 1.82
N ARG A 167 -8.54 -22.64 1.32
CA ARG A 167 -8.01 -21.88 0.18
C ARG A 167 -6.83 -20.99 0.58
N LEU A 168 -6.80 -20.54 1.83
CA LEU A 168 -5.64 -19.87 2.40
C LEU A 168 -4.63 -20.90 2.93
N LYS A 169 -3.33 -20.56 2.85
CA LYS A 169 -2.21 -21.37 3.33
C LYS A 169 -1.71 -20.83 4.67
N THR A 170 -1.27 -21.75 5.52
CA THR A 170 -0.55 -21.53 6.78
C THR A 170 0.65 -22.48 6.81
N LEU A 171 1.63 -22.25 7.68
CA LEU A 171 2.81 -23.10 7.85
C LEU A 171 2.91 -23.75 9.25
N ASN A 172 1.93 -23.50 10.12
CA ASN A 172 1.85 -24.04 11.48
C ASN A 172 0.69 -25.02 11.69
#